data_AF-A0A8J8EIR1-F1
#
_entry.id   AF-A0A8J8EIR1-F1
#
_cell.length_a   1.000
_cell.length_b   1.000
_cell.length_c   1.000
_cell.angle_alpha   90.00
_cell.angle_beta   90.00
_cell.angle_gamma   90.00
#
_symmetry.space_group_name_H-M   'P 1'
#
loop_
_entity.id
_entity.type
_entity.pdbx_description
1 polymer ?
#
loop_
_entity_poly.entity_id
_entity_poly.type
_entity_poly.pdbx_seq_one_letter_code
_entity_poly.pdbx_strand_id
1 'polypeptide(L)'
;MRLFRALLLALMLLSLVSLALQSNLKPSDVHYKTAFVAGRERSAVYISSMASVKLYAVGTGEFRIRDVQTGEVIFTGEVNGNRAFTLVFPHPGFYEFSGNSTQGITITITPVDVGFPGEQKSAHLWASAAFGGLLALTLIGGVRK
;
A
#
# COMPACT_ATOMS: atom_id res chain seq x y z
N MET A 1 12.01 -0.79 -36.10
CA MET A 1 13.09 -1.33 -35.22
C MET A 1 13.60 -0.29 -34.22
N ARG A 2 14.13 0.87 -34.65
CA ARG A 2 14.67 1.89 -33.72
C ARG A 2 13.63 2.45 -32.73
N LEU A 3 12.42 2.77 -33.20
CA LEU A 3 11.32 3.26 -32.35
C LEU A 3 10.88 2.22 -31.29
N PHE A 4 10.82 0.94 -31.68
CA PHE A 4 10.48 -0.15 -30.76
C PHE A 4 11.53 -0.35 -29.66
N ARG A 5 12.82 -0.29 -30.01
CA ARG A 5 13.92 -0.33 -29.03
C ARG A 5 13.89 0.87 -28.08
N ALA A 6 13.61 2.06 -28.61
CA ALA A 6 13.47 3.27 -27.79
C ALA A 6 12.29 3.15 -26.81
N LEU A 7 11.17 2.57 -27.25
CA LEU A 7 10.02 2.29 -26.39
C LEU A 7 10.37 1.30 -25.26
N LEU A 8 11.02 0.18 -25.58
CA LEU A 8 11.44 -0.81 -24.57
C LEU A 8 12.40 -0.22 -23.54
N LEU A 9 13.37 0.59 -24.01
CA LEU A 9 14.29 1.30 -23.13
C LEU A 9 13.55 2.29 -22.22
N ALA A 10 12.61 3.06 -22.76
CA ALA A 10 11.81 4.00 -21.99
C ALA A 10 10.98 3.28 -20.91
N LEU A 11 10.31 2.17 -21.25
CA LEU A 11 9.52 1.37 -20.30
C LEU A 11 10.38 0.74 -19.20
N MET A 12 11.57 0.26 -19.55
CA MET A 12 12.55 -0.25 -18.58
C MET A 12 13.00 0.84 -17.62
N LEU A 13 13.40 2.02 -18.15
CA LEU A 13 13.84 3.15 -17.33
C LEU A 13 12.72 3.68 -16.43
N LEU A 14 11.49 3.78 -16.94
CA LEU A 14 10.33 4.21 -16.17
C LEU A 14 10.09 3.26 -14.98
N SER A 15 10.21 1.95 -15.21
CA SER A 15 10.04 0.91 -14.20
C SER A 15 11.11 1.00 -13.10
N LEU A 16 12.37 1.26 -13.50
CA LEU A 16 13.50 1.44 -12.57
C LEU A 16 13.39 2.74 -11.76
N VAL A 17 13.03 3.85 -12.40
CA VAL A 17 12.83 5.14 -11.72
C VAL A 17 11.69 5.05 -10.72
N SER A 18 10.58 4.41 -11.11
CA SER A 18 9.45 4.13 -10.22
C SER A 18 9.88 3.29 -9.00
N LEU A 19 10.68 2.24 -9.21
CA LEU A 19 11.21 1.42 -8.12
C LEU A 19 12.12 2.23 -7.18
N ALA A 20 13.03 3.05 -7.73
CA ALA A 20 14.01 3.83 -6.97
C ALA A 20 13.38 4.95 -6.13
N LEU A 21 12.38 5.65 -6.67
CA LEU A 21 11.63 6.67 -5.92
C LEU A 21 10.93 6.06 -4.70
N GLN A 22 10.46 4.83 -4.82
CA GLN A 22 9.65 4.19 -3.77
C GLN A 22 10.46 3.35 -2.78
N SER A 23 11.61 2.82 -3.18
CA SER A 23 12.54 2.14 -2.25
C SER A 23 13.14 3.10 -1.21
N ASN A 24 13.08 4.40 -1.45
CA ASN A 24 13.58 5.42 -0.52
C ASN A 24 12.56 5.84 0.55
N LEU A 25 11.29 5.40 0.46
CA LEU A 25 10.30 5.66 1.50
C LEU A 25 10.56 4.74 2.68
N LYS A 26 10.85 5.32 3.85
CA LYS A 26 10.96 4.56 5.10
C LYS A 26 9.65 4.65 5.89
N PRO A 27 9.31 3.63 6.71
CA PRO A 27 8.15 3.71 7.60
C PRO A 27 8.15 4.94 8.52
N SER A 28 9.34 5.45 8.88
CA SER A 28 9.52 6.68 9.67
C SER A 28 9.10 7.97 8.95
N ASP A 29 9.11 7.96 7.62
CA ASP A 29 8.82 9.14 6.80
C ASP A 29 7.31 9.37 6.68
N VAL A 30 6.50 8.43 7.19
CA VAL A 30 5.05 8.51 7.17
C VAL A 30 4.51 8.57 8.60
N HIS A 31 3.92 9.71 8.92
CA HIS A 31 3.32 9.95 10.24
C HIS A 31 1.89 9.44 10.28
N TYR A 32 1.63 8.49 11.17
CA TYR A 32 0.30 7.93 11.39
C TYR A 32 -0.23 8.27 12.78
N LYS A 33 -1.53 8.60 12.85
CA LYS A 33 -2.23 9.00 14.07
C LYS A 33 -3.07 7.86 14.64
N THR A 34 -3.27 7.88 15.95
CA THR A 34 -4.25 7.01 16.64
C THR A 34 -5.67 7.41 16.24
N ALA A 35 -6.52 6.43 15.94
CA ALA A 35 -7.95 6.62 15.74
C ALA A 35 -8.72 6.22 17.01
N PHE A 36 -9.75 6.98 17.37
CA PHE A 36 -10.65 6.64 18.47
C PHE A 36 -12.07 6.49 17.94
N VAL A 37 -12.71 5.37 18.27
CA VAL A 37 -14.03 4.98 17.77
C VAL A 37 -14.94 4.72 18.95
N ALA A 38 -16.02 5.49 19.13
CA ALA A 38 -16.97 5.28 20.23
C ALA A 38 -18.39 5.68 19.84
N GLY A 39 -19.37 4.80 20.07
CA GLY A 39 -20.80 5.06 19.81
C GLY A 39 -21.15 5.25 18.32
N ARG A 40 -22.43 5.01 17.98
CA ARG A 40 -23.00 4.67 16.65
C ARG A 40 -22.50 5.40 15.38
N GLU A 41 -21.79 6.52 15.45
CA GLU A 41 -21.37 7.30 14.26
C GLU A 41 -20.07 8.10 14.45
N ARG A 42 -19.05 7.57 15.15
CA ARG A 42 -17.75 8.27 15.21
C ARG A 42 -16.76 7.70 14.20
N SER A 43 -16.71 8.38 13.06
CA SER A 43 -15.77 8.20 11.96
C SER A 43 -14.46 8.94 12.23
N ALA A 44 -13.35 8.22 12.33
CA ALA A 44 -12.02 8.82 12.27
C ALA A 44 -11.47 8.66 10.85
N VAL A 45 -11.11 9.76 10.20
CA VAL A 45 -10.52 9.74 8.85
C VAL A 45 -8.99 9.72 8.96
N TYR A 46 -8.38 8.77 8.26
CA TYR A 46 -6.96 8.49 8.25
C TYR A 46 -6.38 8.65 6.86
N ILE A 47 -5.23 9.31 6.74
CA ILE A 47 -4.52 9.50 5.47
C ILE A 47 -3.43 8.43 5.38
N SER A 48 -3.59 7.48 4.46
CA SER A 48 -2.58 6.45 4.21
C SER A 48 -1.73 6.79 3.00
N SER A 49 -0.41 6.58 3.11
CA SER A 49 0.34 6.15 1.93
C SER A 49 0.04 4.66 1.72
N MET A 50 0.13 4.15 0.50
CA MET A 50 0.00 2.72 0.25
C MET A 50 0.99 1.99 1.17
N ALA A 51 0.50 1.14 2.08
CA ALA A 51 1.30 0.66 3.19
C ALA A 51 0.73 -0.64 3.78
N SER A 52 1.65 -1.46 4.31
CA SER A 52 1.31 -2.51 5.24
C SER A 52 1.38 -1.94 6.65
N VAL A 53 0.30 -2.08 7.42
CA VAL A 53 0.19 -1.56 8.78
C VAL A 53 -0.16 -2.65 9.78
N LYS A 54 0.34 -2.48 11.00
CA LYS A 54 -0.15 -3.17 12.19
C LYS A 54 -1.10 -2.25 12.93
N LEU A 55 -2.28 -2.76 13.21
CA LEU A 55 -3.29 -2.08 14.01
C LEU A 55 -3.25 -2.70 15.40
N TYR A 56 -3.14 -1.88 16.44
CA TYR A 56 -3.31 -2.31 17.81
C TYR A 56 -4.57 -1.66 18.36
N ALA A 57 -5.59 -2.48 18.62
CA ALA A 57 -6.87 -2.04 19.14
C ALA A 57 -7.00 -2.40 20.62
N VAL A 58 -7.49 -1.45 21.41
CA VAL A 58 -7.83 -1.63 22.82
C VAL A 58 -9.27 -1.17 23.04
N GLY A 59 -10.09 -2.05 23.61
CA GLY A 59 -11.51 -1.81 23.88
C GLY A 59 -12.35 -3.07 23.75
N THR A 60 -13.67 -2.89 23.72
CA THR A 60 -14.63 -3.98 23.54
C THR A 60 -15.64 -3.59 22.48
N GLY A 61 -15.73 -4.36 21.39
CA GLY A 61 -16.69 -4.15 20.32
C GLY A 61 -16.13 -4.45 18.93
N GLU A 62 -16.89 -4.07 17.93
CA GLU A 62 -16.54 -4.26 16.52
C GLU A 62 -16.12 -2.94 15.89
N PHE A 63 -15.16 -2.99 14.99
CA PHE A 63 -14.77 -1.87 14.14
C PHE A 63 -14.58 -2.33 12.70
N ARG A 64 -14.70 -1.39 11.79
CA ARG A 64 -14.48 -1.57 10.36
C ARG A 64 -13.68 -0.41 9.80
N ILE A 65 -12.99 -0.68 8.72
CA ILE A 65 -12.18 0.30 7.99
C ILE A 65 -12.74 0.35 6.57
N ARG A 66 -13.20 1.53 6.17
CA ARG A 66 -13.75 1.80 4.85
C ARG A 66 -12.80 2.68 4.06
N ASP A 67 -12.59 2.35 2.80
CA ASP A 67 -11.96 3.25 1.85
C ASP A 67 -12.96 4.36 1.48
N VAL A 68 -12.58 5.62 1.72
CA VAL A 68 -13.45 6.77 1.47
C VAL A 68 -13.59 7.04 -0.03
N GLN A 69 -12.60 6.67 -0.85
CA GLN A 69 -12.62 6.93 -2.29
C GLN A 69 -13.52 5.94 -3.02
N THR A 70 -13.48 4.66 -2.64
CA THR A 70 -14.29 3.61 -3.28
C THR A 70 -15.59 3.32 -2.52
N GLY A 71 -15.69 3.69 -1.24
CA GLY A 71 -16.80 3.36 -0.36
C GLY A 71 -16.78 1.91 0.15
N GLU A 72 -15.77 1.12 -0.22
CA GLU A 72 -15.64 -0.29 0.13
C GLU A 72 -15.15 -0.49 1.56
N VAL A 73 -15.69 -1.49 2.26
CA VAL A 73 -15.17 -1.92 3.56
C VAL A 73 -14.02 -2.89 3.33
N ILE A 74 -12.80 -2.45 3.61
CA ILE A 74 -11.58 -3.23 3.36
C ILE A 74 -11.18 -4.11 4.55
N PHE A 75 -11.74 -3.85 5.74
CA PHE A 75 -11.46 -4.62 6.94
C PHE A 75 -12.58 -4.53 7.96
N THR A 76 -12.81 -5.63 8.67
CA THR A 76 -13.67 -5.71 9.87
C THR A 76 -12.93 -6.47 10.95
N GLY A 77 -12.96 -5.96 12.19
CA GLY A 77 -12.30 -6.57 13.33
C GLY A 77 -13.17 -6.49 14.59
N GLU A 78 -13.03 -7.51 15.44
CA GLU A 78 -13.64 -7.56 16.76
C GLU A 78 -12.55 -7.60 17.84
N VAL A 79 -12.69 -6.76 18.85
CA VAL A 79 -11.77 -6.66 19.98
C VAL A 79 -12.52 -6.87 21.30
N ASN A 80 -11.91 -7.63 22.20
CA ASN A 80 -12.34 -7.78 23.59
C ASN A 80 -11.10 -7.68 24.48
N GLY A 81 -10.90 -6.51 25.09
CA GLY A 81 -9.66 -6.15 25.78
C GLY A 81 -8.65 -5.55 24.81
N ASN A 82 -7.67 -6.33 24.37
CA ASN A 82 -6.57 -5.88 23.52
C ASN A 82 -6.26 -6.86 22.39
N ARG A 83 -6.09 -6.36 21.16
CA ARG A 83 -5.83 -7.19 19.99
C ARG A 83 -5.01 -6.49 18.94
N ALA A 84 -4.12 -7.24 18.29
CA ALA A 84 -3.35 -6.78 17.14
C ALA A 84 -3.90 -7.36 15.84
N PHE A 85 -3.91 -6.55 14.79
CA PHE A 85 -4.31 -6.92 13.44
C PHE A 85 -3.26 -6.46 12.43
N THR A 86 -3.23 -7.11 11.28
CA THR A 86 -2.39 -6.69 10.15
C THR A 86 -3.31 -6.36 8.98
N LEU A 87 -3.06 -5.22 8.34
CA LEU A 87 -3.83 -4.73 7.21
C LEU A 87 -2.90 -4.19 6.13
N VAL A 88 -3.26 -4.38 4.87
CA VAL A 88 -2.60 -3.76 3.72
C VAL A 88 -3.59 -2.81 3.08
N PHE A 89 -3.23 -1.53 2.99
CA PHE A 89 -4.06 -0.56 2.29
C PHE A 89 -3.92 -0.73 0.77
N PRO A 90 -5.04 -0.79 0.03
CA PRO A 90 -5.00 -1.08 -1.40
C PRO A 90 -4.35 0.03 -2.22
N HIS A 91 -4.41 1.29 -1.76
CA HIS A 91 -3.77 2.44 -2.40
C HIS A 91 -3.48 3.55 -1.38
N PRO A 92 -2.76 4.62 -1.76
CA PRO A 92 -2.72 5.83 -0.96
C PRO A 92 -4.12 6.48 -0.96
N GLY A 93 -4.58 6.98 0.19
CA GLY A 93 -5.94 7.52 0.25
C GLY A 93 -6.43 7.81 1.66
N PHE A 94 -7.74 8.05 1.74
CA PHE A 94 -8.42 8.32 3.00
C PHE A 94 -9.19 7.07 3.43
N TYR A 95 -9.00 6.66 4.68
CA TYR A 95 -9.65 5.51 5.27
C TYR A 95 -10.45 5.95 6.49
N GLU A 96 -11.71 5.54 6.55
CA GLU A 96 -12.60 5.79 7.65
C GLU A 96 -12.59 4.61 8.62
N PHE A 97 -12.27 4.87 9.87
CA PHE A 97 -12.44 3.93 10.97
C PHE A 97 -13.77 4.22 11.65
N SER A 98 -14.67 3.23 11.65
CA SER A 98 -15.95 3.28 12.34
C SER A 98 -16.18 2.01 13.12
N GLY A 99 -17.08 2.02 14.09
CA GLY A 99 -17.28 0.84 14.94
C GLY A 99 -18.37 1.03 15.97
N ASN A 100 -18.80 -0.09 16.52
CA ASN A 100 -19.83 -0.15 17.54
C ASN A 100 -19.19 -0.67 18.83
N SER A 101 -19.00 0.24 19.78
CA SER A 101 -18.48 -0.06 21.10
C SER A 101 -19.20 0.77 22.14
N THR A 102 -19.55 0.11 23.25
CA THR A 102 -20.15 0.75 24.44
C THR A 102 -19.13 1.54 25.25
N GLN A 103 -17.85 1.16 25.22
CA GLN A 103 -16.77 1.79 26.00
C GLN A 103 -15.77 2.59 25.14
N GLY A 104 -15.85 2.45 23.82
CA GLY A 104 -14.90 3.00 22.87
C GLY A 104 -13.76 2.02 22.56
N ILE A 105 -13.24 2.12 21.34
CA ILE A 105 -12.07 1.38 20.85
C ILE A 105 -11.02 2.42 20.45
N THR A 106 -9.84 2.29 21.04
CA THR A 106 -8.65 3.04 20.62
C THR A 106 -7.85 2.17 19.67
N ILE A 107 -7.56 2.68 18.47
CA ILE A 107 -6.81 1.98 17.43
C ILE A 107 -5.54 2.76 17.16
N THR A 108 -4.40 2.19 17.54
CA THR A 108 -3.07 2.68 17.19
C THR A 108 -2.64 2.05 15.88
N ILE A 109 -2.18 2.87 14.94
CA ILE A 109 -1.78 2.43 13.60
C ILE A 109 -0.27 2.58 13.49
N THR A 110 0.43 1.48 13.19
CA THR A 110 1.89 1.46 13.06
C THR A 110 2.28 0.94 11.67
N PRO A 111 3.07 1.69 10.90
CA PRO A 111 3.54 1.21 9.61
C PRO A 111 4.57 0.11 9.77
N VAL A 112 4.45 -0.92 8.95
CA VAL A 112 5.42 -2.00 8.83
C VAL A 112 6.25 -1.83 7.56
N ASP A 113 5.60 -1.45 6.46
CA ASP A 113 6.22 -1.13 5.17
C ASP A 113 5.41 -0.04 4.47
N VAL A 114 6.09 0.83 3.72
CA VAL A 114 5.50 1.97 3.00
C VAL A 114 5.89 1.93 1.52
N GLY A 115 4.98 2.36 0.65
CA GLY A 115 5.09 2.20 -0.80
C GLY A 115 4.43 0.91 -1.28
N PHE A 116 4.91 0.38 -2.41
CA PHE A 116 4.38 -0.86 -2.95
C PHE A 116 4.51 -2.02 -1.95
N PRO A 117 3.41 -2.76 -1.65
CA PRO A 117 3.49 -4.03 -0.94
C PRO A 117 4.52 -4.95 -1.61
N GLY A 118 5.15 -5.85 -0.86
CA GLY A 118 6.28 -6.66 -1.34
C GLY A 118 6.06 -7.32 -2.72
N GLU A 119 4.83 -7.76 -3.01
CA GLU A 119 4.46 -8.31 -4.32
C GLU A 119 4.59 -7.29 -5.47
N GLN A 120 4.24 -6.03 -5.26
CA GLN A 120 4.34 -4.98 -6.28
C GLN A 120 5.79 -4.51 -6.49
N LYS A 121 6.63 -4.47 -5.45
CA LYS A 121 8.09 -4.25 -5.60
C LYS A 121 8.71 -5.31 -6.53
N SER A 122 8.29 -6.57 -6.38
CA SER A 122 8.73 -7.66 -7.25
C SER A 122 8.23 -7.49 -8.69
N ALA A 123 7.00 -7.01 -8.89
CA ALA A 123 6.43 -6.77 -10.21
C ALA A 123 7.20 -5.69 -11.01
N HIS A 124 7.64 -4.59 -10.36
CA HIS A 124 8.47 -3.57 -11.00
C HIS A 124 9.86 -4.08 -11.40
N LEU A 125 10.44 -4.96 -10.58
CA LEU A 125 11.70 -5.62 -10.89
C LEU A 125 11.53 -6.57 -12.10
N TRP A 126 10.48 -7.39 -12.10
CA TRP A 126 10.15 -8.29 -13.20
C TRP A 126 9.83 -7.54 -14.49
N ALA A 127 9.09 -6.43 -14.42
CA ALA A 127 8.81 -5.57 -15.57
C ALA A 127 10.11 -4.99 -16.15
N SER A 128 11.00 -4.47 -15.30
CA SER A 128 12.32 -3.98 -15.72
C SER A 128 13.15 -5.07 -16.39
N ALA A 129 13.19 -6.28 -15.80
CA ALA A 129 13.90 -7.42 -16.35
C ALA A 129 13.32 -7.88 -17.69
N ALA A 130 11.99 -7.92 -17.83
CA ALA A 130 11.32 -8.31 -19.07
C ALA A 130 11.59 -7.31 -20.21
N PHE A 131 11.45 -6.01 -19.95
CA PHE A 131 11.74 -4.99 -20.96
C PHE A 131 13.22 -4.95 -21.33
N GLY A 132 14.13 -5.09 -20.36
CA GLY A 132 15.57 -5.19 -20.59
C GLY A 132 15.96 -6.45 -21.39
N GLY A 133 15.36 -7.59 -21.07
CA GLY A 133 15.57 -8.85 -21.81
C GLY A 133 15.09 -8.76 -23.25
N LEU A 134 13.89 -8.22 -23.48
CA LEU A 134 13.36 -7.96 -24.82
C LEU A 134 14.26 -7.00 -25.60
N LEU A 135 14.75 -5.94 -24.96
CA LEU A 135 15.69 -5.00 -25.58
C LEU A 135 16.98 -5.72 -26.00
N ALA A 136 17.57 -6.54 -25.12
CA ALA A 136 18.78 -7.31 -25.41
C ALA A 136 18.59 -8.26 -26.60
N LEU A 137 17.46 -8.98 -26.67
CA LEU A 137 17.12 -9.84 -27.80
C LEU A 137 17.04 -9.07 -29.12
N THR A 138 16.42 -7.89 -29.11
CA THR A 138 16.33 -7.05 -30.33
C THR A 138 17.69 -6.51 -30.77
N LEU A 139 18.64 -6.29 -29.84
CA LEU A 139 19.99 -5.86 -30.15
C LEU A 139 20.80 -7.01 -30.75
N ILE A 140 20.80 -8.19 -30.11
CA ILE A 140 21.51 -9.39 -30.58
C ILE A 140 20.97 -9.87 -31.93
N GLY A 141 19.64 -9.90 -32.11
CA GLY A 141 19.01 -10.26 -33.39
C GLY A 141 19.22 -9.23 -34.50
N GLY A 142 19.65 -8.01 -34.16
CA GLY A 142 19.98 -6.96 -35.12
C GLY A 142 21.44 -6.96 -35.59
N VAL A 143 22.33 -7.69 -34.92
CA VAL A 143 23.77 -7.81 -35.28
C VAL A 143 23.99 -8.84 -36.40
N ARG A 144 22.98 -9.69 -36.70
CA ARG A 144 23.05 -10.71 -37.77
C ARG A 144 22.53 -10.23 -39.15
N LYS A 145 22.52 -8.93 -39.42
CA LYS A 145 22.22 -8.38 -40.77
C LYS A 145 23.32 -7.47 -41.24
#